data_AF-A0A811GFN4-F1
#
_entry.id   AF-A0A811GFN4-F1
#
_cell.length_a   1.000
_cell.length_b   1.000
_cell.length_c   1.000
_cell.angle_alpha   90.00
_cell.angle_beta   90.00
_cell.angle_gamma   90.00
#
_symmetry.space_group_name_H-M   'P 1'
#
loop_
_entity.id
_entity.type
_entity.pdbx_description
1 polymer ?
#
loop_
_entity_poly.entity_id
_entity_poly.type
_entity_poly.pdbx_seq_one_letter_code
_entity_poly.pdbx_strand_id
1 'polypeptide(L)'
;MGLSLNAAYSAEPKATKQLTVQKSAALPAHLTTRIQWTQFPRPHYKNEDLKEQNRSAIIRVYADEKGNVTKASVQESTGLNHLDNLLVQAVREARVKPHFENDTATPVIGYQTFSLNLGQDADAEVCSYDFESKNWLAQQHGKKTSFSYRAQPQLELDSESLGGHNRTVKFTFKVNKHGDVKKVKVKQGSGIYDLDQKVVQAVSHSQIDVKRTASTLWMYKKASFKDEIKFNLNHCE
;
A
#
# COMPACT_ATOMS: atom_id res chain seq x y z
N MET A 1 -9.25 -31.32 -95.81
CA MET A 1 -8.58 -30.29 -94.98
C MET A 1 -9.00 -30.54 -93.55
N GLY A 2 -8.07 -31.00 -92.71
CA GLY A 2 -8.34 -31.47 -91.35
C GLY A 2 -8.36 -30.33 -90.32
N LEU A 3 -9.31 -30.40 -89.40
CA LEU A 3 -9.44 -29.48 -88.26
C LEU A 3 -8.39 -29.84 -87.21
N SER A 4 -7.55 -28.87 -86.83
CA SER A 4 -6.61 -29.00 -85.71
C SER A 4 -7.28 -28.56 -84.42
N LEU A 5 -7.38 -29.46 -83.45
CA LEU A 5 -7.78 -29.17 -82.07
C LEU A 5 -6.51 -28.86 -81.26
N ASN A 6 -6.35 -27.61 -80.85
CA ASN A 6 -5.28 -27.22 -79.93
C ASN A 6 -5.71 -27.58 -78.49
N ALA A 7 -5.05 -28.57 -77.90
CA ALA A 7 -5.17 -28.86 -76.48
C ALA A 7 -4.34 -27.83 -75.68
N ALA A 8 -5.02 -27.00 -74.88
CA ALA A 8 -4.37 -26.16 -73.89
C ALA A 8 -3.94 -27.04 -72.70
N TYR A 9 -2.62 -27.22 -72.55
CA TYR A 9 -2.05 -27.81 -71.34
C TYR A 9 -2.14 -26.79 -70.20
N SER A 10 -3.09 -26.98 -69.28
CA SER A 10 -3.06 -26.33 -67.97
C SER A 10 -1.93 -26.93 -67.15
N ALA A 11 -0.98 -26.09 -66.73
CA ALA A 11 0.07 -26.46 -65.79
C ALA A 11 -0.56 -26.93 -64.46
N GLU A 12 -0.01 -28.02 -63.91
CA GLU A 12 -0.44 -28.59 -62.63
C GLU A 12 -0.35 -27.55 -61.49
N PRO A 13 -1.33 -27.49 -60.58
CA PRO A 13 -1.29 -26.56 -59.46
C PRO A 13 -0.16 -26.98 -58.51
N LYS A 14 0.83 -26.12 -58.34
CA LYS A 14 1.86 -26.25 -57.30
C LYS A 14 1.17 -26.42 -55.94
N ALA A 15 1.46 -27.54 -55.28
CA ALA A 15 0.99 -27.85 -53.94
C ALA A 15 1.20 -26.65 -53.02
N THR A 16 0.10 -26.06 -52.57
CA THR A 16 0.07 -25.05 -51.53
C THR A 16 0.64 -25.68 -50.26
N LYS A 17 1.82 -25.22 -49.84
CA LYS A 17 2.36 -25.52 -48.52
C LYS A 17 1.35 -25.02 -47.48
N GLN A 18 0.52 -25.93 -46.97
CA GLN A 18 -0.31 -25.65 -45.81
C GLN A 18 0.62 -25.34 -44.63
N LEU A 19 0.55 -24.09 -44.17
CA LEU A 19 1.19 -23.67 -42.93
C LEU A 19 0.56 -24.49 -41.80
N THR A 20 1.35 -25.31 -41.13
CA THR A 20 0.91 -26.05 -39.95
C THR A 20 0.52 -25.07 -38.86
N VAL A 21 -0.77 -25.03 -38.52
CA VAL A 21 -1.27 -24.22 -37.39
C VAL A 21 -0.66 -24.79 -36.12
N GLN A 22 0.34 -24.09 -35.59
CA GLN A 22 0.99 -24.44 -34.34
C GLN A 22 0.04 -24.09 -33.19
N LYS A 23 -0.73 -25.09 -32.72
CA LYS A 23 -1.67 -24.93 -31.61
C LYS A 23 -0.85 -24.79 -30.32
N SER A 24 -0.79 -23.58 -29.75
CA SER A 24 -0.11 -23.32 -28.48
C SER A 24 -0.66 -24.22 -27.36
N ALA A 25 0.23 -24.83 -26.59
CA ALA A 25 -0.07 -25.70 -25.45
C ALA A 25 -0.28 -24.94 -24.12
N ALA A 26 -0.26 -23.61 -24.14
CA ALA A 26 -0.49 -22.80 -22.94
C ALA A 26 -1.98 -22.77 -22.59
N LEU A 27 -2.30 -22.97 -21.31
CA LEU A 27 -3.66 -22.77 -20.82
C LEU A 27 -4.11 -21.33 -21.11
N PRO A 28 -5.38 -21.13 -21.49
CA PRO A 28 -5.88 -19.79 -21.76
C PRO A 28 -5.81 -18.94 -20.49
N ALA A 29 -5.54 -17.64 -20.67
CA ALA A 29 -5.55 -16.71 -19.55
C ALA A 29 -6.96 -16.60 -18.94
N HIS A 30 -7.03 -16.57 -17.62
CA HIS A 30 -8.27 -16.32 -16.89
C HIS A 30 -8.70 -14.86 -17.06
N LEU A 31 -9.87 -14.66 -17.67
CA LEU A 31 -10.44 -13.34 -17.92
C LEU A 31 -11.32 -12.91 -16.74
N THR A 32 -11.09 -11.72 -16.19
CA THR A 32 -11.87 -11.19 -15.07
C THR A 32 -12.17 -9.70 -15.20
N THR A 33 -13.35 -9.29 -14.75
CA THR A 33 -13.71 -7.86 -14.58
C THR A 33 -13.32 -7.33 -13.21
N ARG A 34 -12.97 -8.21 -12.26
CA ARG A 34 -12.51 -7.85 -10.91
C ARG A 34 -11.19 -8.55 -10.62
N ILE A 35 -10.11 -7.80 -10.75
CA ILE A 35 -8.77 -8.27 -10.41
C ILE A 35 -8.65 -8.36 -8.89
N GLN A 36 -8.11 -9.48 -8.40
CA GLN A 36 -7.71 -9.63 -7.01
C GLN A 36 -6.24 -9.25 -6.89
N TRP A 37 -5.93 -8.29 -6.02
CA TRP A 37 -4.58 -7.77 -5.84
C TRP A 37 -3.94 -8.34 -4.57
N THR A 38 -2.67 -8.71 -4.64
CA THR A 38 -1.82 -8.95 -3.46
C THR A 38 -1.08 -7.67 -3.08
N GLN A 39 -0.77 -6.83 -4.06
CA GLN A 39 -0.26 -5.47 -3.90
C GLN A 39 -1.07 -4.57 -4.84
N PHE A 40 -1.84 -3.64 -4.28
CA PHE A 40 -2.74 -2.78 -5.06
C PHE A 40 -1.96 -1.64 -5.75
N PRO A 41 -2.27 -1.28 -7.00
CA PRO A 41 -1.64 -0.16 -7.69
C PRO A 41 -1.99 1.18 -7.03
N ARG A 42 -0.97 1.95 -6.65
CA ARG A 42 -1.12 3.27 -6.00
C ARG A 42 -0.55 4.37 -6.88
N PRO A 43 -1.36 4.95 -7.78
CA PRO A 43 -0.94 6.10 -8.56
C PRO A 43 -0.88 7.35 -7.68
N HIS A 44 0.31 7.97 -7.59
CA HIS A 44 0.50 9.26 -6.93
C HIS A 44 0.31 10.40 -7.92
N TYR A 45 -0.76 11.19 -7.79
CA TYR A 45 -1.05 12.35 -8.63
C TYR A 45 -1.50 13.51 -7.75
N LYS A 46 -1.30 14.74 -8.18
CA LYS A 46 -1.69 15.96 -7.47
C LYS A 46 -2.98 16.57 -8.03
N ASN A 47 -3.57 17.51 -7.30
CA ASN A 47 -4.72 18.27 -7.79
C ASN A 47 -4.41 19.07 -9.07
N GLU A 48 -3.21 19.64 -9.13
CA GLU A 48 -2.72 20.39 -10.31
C GLU A 48 -2.70 19.51 -11.57
N ASP A 49 -2.40 18.20 -11.44
CA ASP A 49 -2.37 17.26 -12.55
C ASP A 49 -3.76 16.99 -13.15
N LEU A 50 -4.82 17.18 -12.36
CA LEU A 50 -6.21 16.95 -12.77
C LEU A 50 -6.80 18.08 -13.62
N LYS A 51 -6.15 19.26 -13.65
CA LYS A 51 -6.67 20.47 -14.31
C LYS A 51 -8.10 20.80 -13.86
N GLU A 52 -8.31 20.84 -12.55
CA GLU A 52 -9.59 21.21 -11.92
C GLU A 52 -10.78 20.32 -12.33
N GLN A 53 -10.51 19.08 -12.76
CA GLN A 53 -11.57 18.14 -13.14
C GLN A 53 -11.33 16.74 -12.58
N ASN A 54 -12.36 16.12 -12.01
CA ASN A 54 -12.35 14.68 -11.71
C ASN A 54 -12.22 13.89 -13.02
N ARG A 55 -11.38 12.86 -13.01
CA ARG A 55 -11.08 12.04 -14.17
C ARG A 55 -11.22 10.56 -13.83
N SER A 56 -11.43 9.75 -14.85
CA SER A 56 -11.45 8.29 -14.70
C SER A 56 -10.75 7.64 -15.87
N ALA A 57 -10.17 6.47 -15.64
CA ALA A 57 -9.58 5.65 -16.69
C ALA A 57 -9.81 4.17 -16.41
N ILE A 58 -9.81 3.38 -17.48
CA ILE A 58 -9.86 1.92 -17.39
C ILE A 58 -8.54 1.39 -17.93
N ILE A 59 -7.82 0.64 -17.10
CA ILE A 59 -6.57 0.00 -17.47
C ILE A 59 -6.80 -1.49 -17.62
N ARG A 60 -6.40 -2.03 -18.77
CA ARG A 60 -6.31 -3.48 -19.00
C ARG A 60 -4.97 -4.00 -18.47
N VAL A 61 -5.04 -5.01 -17.63
CA VAL A 61 -3.91 -5.60 -16.91
C VAL A 61 -3.69 -7.03 -17.39
N TYR A 62 -2.43 -7.40 -17.59
CA TYR A 62 -2.00 -8.75 -17.92
C TYR A 62 -0.99 -9.18 -16.87
N ALA A 63 -1.28 -10.26 -16.16
CA ALA A 63 -0.40 -10.83 -15.16
C ALA A 63 -0.02 -12.27 -15.53
N ASP A 64 1.22 -12.65 -15.25
CA ASP A 64 1.71 -14.02 -15.41
C ASP A 64 1.13 -14.97 -14.34
N GLU A 65 1.48 -16.26 -14.44
CA GLU A 65 1.05 -17.31 -13.51
C GLU A 65 1.55 -17.07 -12.07
N LYS A 66 2.54 -16.20 -11.88
CA LYS A 66 3.09 -15.82 -10.57
C LYS A 66 2.43 -14.54 -10.01
N GLY A 67 1.56 -13.89 -10.77
CA GLY A 67 0.88 -12.66 -10.40
C GLY A 67 1.69 -11.39 -10.66
N ASN A 68 2.81 -11.46 -11.40
CA ASN A 68 3.53 -10.26 -11.83
C ASN A 68 2.84 -9.64 -13.03
N VAL A 69 2.65 -8.33 -13.02
CA VAL A 69 2.07 -7.61 -14.17
C VAL A 69 3.09 -7.53 -15.29
N THR A 70 2.83 -8.23 -16.40
CA THR A 70 3.70 -8.27 -17.59
C THR A 70 3.35 -7.19 -18.60
N LYS A 71 2.09 -6.74 -18.61
CA LYS A 71 1.61 -5.65 -19.47
C LYS A 71 0.47 -4.90 -18.81
N ALA A 72 0.43 -3.60 -19.06
CA ALA A 72 -0.68 -2.72 -18.72
C ALA A 72 -0.93 -1.77 -19.90
N SER A 73 -2.20 -1.56 -20.24
CA SER A 73 -2.60 -0.69 -21.35
C SER A 73 -3.89 0.06 -21.04
N VAL A 74 -3.93 1.34 -21.38
CA VAL A 74 -5.12 2.19 -21.28
C VAL A 74 -6.20 1.66 -22.25
N GLN A 75 -7.44 1.55 -21.77
CA GLN A 75 -8.63 1.24 -22.57
C GLN A 75 -9.55 2.45 -22.63
N GLU A 76 -9.74 3.11 -21.49
CA GLU A 76 -10.37 4.43 -21.41
C GLU A 76 -9.41 5.39 -20.74
N SER A 77 -9.19 6.54 -21.38
CA SER A 77 -8.21 7.55 -20.97
C SER A 77 -8.83 8.55 -19.99
N THR A 78 -8.00 9.08 -19.09
CA THR A 78 -8.34 10.24 -18.25
C THR A 78 -8.49 11.54 -19.06
N GLY A 79 -8.11 11.52 -20.34
CA GLY A 79 -7.97 12.70 -21.20
C GLY A 79 -6.65 13.44 -21.03
N LEU A 80 -5.74 12.97 -20.16
CA LEU A 80 -4.38 13.51 -19.99
C LEU A 80 -3.34 12.38 -20.04
N ASN A 81 -2.44 12.47 -21.03
CA ASN A 81 -1.40 11.45 -21.24
C ASN A 81 -0.51 11.24 -20.02
N HIS A 82 -0.22 12.29 -19.25
CA HIS A 82 0.61 12.18 -18.05
C HIS A 82 -0.05 11.27 -16.99
N LEU A 83 -1.33 11.52 -16.68
CA LEU A 83 -2.10 10.72 -15.73
C LEU A 83 -2.25 9.27 -16.21
N ASP A 84 -2.52 9.08 -17.50
CA ASP A 84 -2.62 7.74 -18.09
C ASP A 84 -1.32 6.93 -17.93
N ASN A 85 -0.17 7.57 -18.18
CA ASN A 85 1.13 6.93 -18.00
C ASN A 85 1.41 6.59 -16.55
N LEU A 86 1.00 7.46 -15.63
CA LEU A 86 1.14 7.29 -14.19
C LEU A 86 0.32 6.10 -13.69
N LEU A 87 -0.93 5.96 -14.14
CA LEU A 87 -1.76 4.78 -13.86
C LEU A 87 -1.14 3.50 -14.41
N VAL A 88 -0.64 3.53 -15.64
CA VAL A 88 0.03 2.38 -16.27
C VAL A 88 1.27 1.97 -15.48
N GLN A 89 2.06 2.92 -15.01
CA GLN A 89 3.24 2.66 -14.18
C GLN A 89 2.86 2.04 -12.84
N ALA A 90 1.90 2.63 -12.11
CA ALA A 90 1.42 2.10 -10.83
C ALA A 90 0.88 0.67 -10.97
N VAL A 91 0.21 0.37 -12.09
CA VAL A 91 -0.26 -0.99 -12.40
C VAL A 91 0.89 -1.94 -12.70
N ARG A 92 1.97 -1.52 -13.36
CA ARG A 92 3.15 -2.36 -13.62
C ARG A 92 3.91 -2.72 -12.34
N GLU A 93 3.89 -1.85 -11.34
CA GLU A 93 4.55 -2.07 -10.03
C GLU A 93 3.68 -2.90 -9.07
N ALA A 94 2.40 -3.10 -9.38
CA ALA A 94 1.45 -3.86 -8.58
C ALA A 94 1.58 -5.38 -8.76
N ARG A 95 0.89 -6.15 -7.91
CA ARG A 95 0.83 -7.61 -7.99
C ARG A 95 -0.57 -8.16 -7.89
N VAL A 96 -0.89 -9.06 -8.81
CA VAL A 96 -2.15 -9.78 -8.89
C VAL A 96 -2.06 -11.05 -8.06
N LYS A 97 -3.17 -11.47 -7.44
CA LYS A 97 -3.27 -12.79 -6.82
C LYS A 97 -3.35 -13.84 -7.92
N PRO A 98 -2.42 -14.81 -7.98
CA PRO A 98 -2.46 -15.86 -8.98
C PRO A 98 -3.79 -16.61 -8.98
N HIS A 99 -4.30 -16.93 -10.17
CA HIS A 99 -5.47 -17.77 -10.34
C HIS A 99 -5.04 -19.21 -10.59
N PHE A 100 -5.73 -20.17 -9.97
CA PHE A 100 -5.44 -21.59 -10.10
C PHE A 100 -6.66 -22.32 -10.65
N GLU A 101 -6.45 -23.11 -11.68
CA GLU A 101 -7.44 -24.02 -12.27
C GLU A 101 -6.85 -25.43 -12.24
N ASN A 102 -7.50 -26.36 -11.54
CA ASN A 102 -7.03 -27.74 -11.33
C ASN A 102 -5.55 -27.80 -10.87
N ASP A 103 -5.23 -27.04 -9.81
CA ASP A 103 -3.88 -26.90 -9.23
C ASP A 103 -2.80 -26.33 -10.17
N THR A 104 -3.19 -25.85 -11.35
CA THR A 104 -2.30 -25.20 -12.31
C THR A 104 -2.55 -23.69 -12.30
N ALA A 105 -1.50 -22.91 -12.07
CA ALA A 105 -1.59 -21.46 -12.13
C ALA A 105 -1.78 -21.01 -13.59
N THR A 106 -2.72 -20.10 -13.82
CA THR A 106 -3.00 -19.54 -15.16
C THR A 106 -2.76 -18.02 -15.18
N PRO A 107 -2.32 -17.46 -16.31
CA PRO A 107 -2.19 -16.01 -16.46
C PRO A 107 -3.53 -15.32 -16.25
N VAL A 108 -3.53 -14.11 -15.71
CA VAL A 108 -4.77 -13.34 -15.47
C VAL A 108 -4.81 -12.14 -16.39
N ILE A 109 -5.93 -11.94 -17.07
CA ILE A 109 -6.20 -10.70 -17.80
C ILE A 109 -7.47 -10.08 -17.24
N GLY A 110 -7.39 -8.81 -16.85
CA GLY A 110 -8.56 -8.10 -16.37
C GLY A 110 -8.53 -6.61 -16.58
N TYR A 111 -9.55 -5.96 -16.04
CA TYR A 111 -9.74 -4.52 -16.13
C TYR A 111 -9.78 -3.91 -14.73
N GLN A 112 -9.13 -2.77 -14.56
CA GLN A 112 -9.18 -1.97 -13.34
C GLN A 112 -9.61 -0.55 -13.71
N THR A 113 -10.72 -0.12 -13.12
CA THR A 113 -11.16 1.27 -13.18
C THR A 113 -10.44 2.07 -12.11
N PHE A 114 -9.92 3.23 -12.48
CA PHE A 114 -9.36 4.23 -11.58
C PHE A 114 -10.22 5.49 -11.65
N SER A 115 -10.58 6.02 -10.49
CA SER A 115 -11.23 7.32 -10.35
C SER A 115 -10.25 8.25 -9.66
N LEU A 116 -9.85 9.31 -10.36
CA LEU A 116 -8.97 10.36 -9.87
C LEU A 116 -9.84 11.55 -9.55
N ASN A 117 -9.97 11.89 -8.28
CA ASN A 117 -10.86 12.95 -7.84
C ASN A 117 -10.02 14.12 -7.36
N LEU A 118 -10.48 15.33 -7.65
CA LEU A 118 -10.06 16.52 -6.93
C LEU A 118 -10.42 16.29 -5.48
N GLY A 119 -9.42 16.06 -4.66
CA GLY A 119 -9.55 15.96 -3.22
C GLY A 119 -8.87 17.17 -2.61
N GLN A 120 -9.29 17.58 -1.42
CA GLN A 120 -8.31 18.27 -0.54
C GLN A 120 -7.11 17.34 -0.23
N ASP A 121 -7.22 16.05 -0.59
CA ASP A 121 -6.31 14.94 -0.28
C ASP A 121 -5.50 14.40 -1.48
N ALA A 122 -5.63 14.94 -2.70
CA ALA A 122 -4.75 14.52 -3.81
C ALA A 122 -3.30 15.04 -3.62
N ASP A 123 -3.13 16.04 -2.76
CA ASP A 123 -1.83 16.51 -2.28
C ASP A 123 -1.47 15.93 -0.91
N ALA A 124 -2.08 14.81 -0.49
CA ALA A 124 -1.65 14.12 0.72
C ALA A 124 -0.26 13.51 0.48
N GLU A 125 0.78 14.32 0.70
CA GLU A 125 2.05 13.81 1.22
C GLU A 125 1.71 12.69 2.21
N VAL A 126 2.38 11.55 2.07
CA VAL A 126 2.24 10.45 3.02
C VAL A 126 2.51 11.03 4.41
N CYS A 127 1.43 11.30 5.13
CA CYS A 127 1.46 11.94 6.44
C CYS A 127 2.26 11.05 7.38
N SER A 128 3.48 11.46 7.69
CA SER A 128 4.30 10.77 8.68
C SER A 128 3.82 11.17 10.06
N TYR A 129 3.62 10.18 10.93
CA TYR A 129 3.24 10.38 12.32
C TYR A 129 4.41 10.03 13.23
N ASP A 130 4.98 11.06 13.84
CA ASP A 130 6.01 10.91 14.85
C ASP A 130 5.43 10.49 16.21
N PHE A 131 6.32 10.18 17.15
CA PHE A 131 5.93 9.91 18.53
C PHE A 131 5.51 11.19 19.25
N GLU A 132 4.25 11.59 19.07
CA GLU A 132 3.64 12.77 19.68
C GLU A 132 2.70 12.39 20.82
N SER A 133 3.25 11.74 21.85
CA SER A 133 2.45 11.39 23.03
C SER A 133 2.06 12.62 23.84
N LYS A 134 0.98 12.51 24.61
CA LYS A 134 0.51 13.56 25.52
C LYS A 134 1.62 14.00 26.49
N ASN A 135 2.38 13.06 27.05
CA ASN A 135 3.49 13.40 27.94
C ASN A 135 4.67 14.02 27.18
N TRP A 136 5.01 13.50 25.99
CA TRP A 136 6.07 14.06 25.14
C TRP A 136 5.77 15.52 24.76
N LEU A 137 4.59 15.80 24.21
CA LEU A 137 4.19 17.17 23.85
C LEU A 137 4.16 18.09 25.08
N ALA A 138 3.60 17.63 26.20
CA ALA A 138 3.58 18.41 27.43
C ALA A 138 4.99 18.79 27.91
N GLN A 139 5.95 17.87 27.83
CA GLN A 139 7.33 18.16 28.23
C GLN A 139 8.01 19.17 27.31
N GLN A 140 7.75 19.11 25.99
CA GLN A 140 8.30 20.05 25.01
C GLN A 140 7.81 21.48 25.27
N HIS A 141 6.56 21.62 25.70
CA HIS A 141 5.98 22.90 26.11
C HIS A 141 6.33 23.32 27.55
N GLY A 142 7.31 22.69 28.21
CA GLY A 142 7.74 23.04 29.57
C GLY A 142 6.69 22.78 30.66
N LYS A 143 5.63 22.00 30.37
CA LYS A 143 4.60 21.67 31.35
C LYS A 143 5.11 20.61 32.32
N LYS A 144 4.61 20.64 33.55
CA LYS A 144 4.94 19.64 34.56
C LYS A 144 4.39 18.28 34.16
N THR A 145 5.27 17.32 33.91
CA THR A 145 4.94 15.93 33.60
C THR A 145 5.29 15.00 34.76
N SER A 146 4.70 13.80 34.76
CA SER A 146 4.99 12.77 35.77
C SER A 146 6.33 12.07 35.55
N PHE A 147 6.83 12.11 34.31
CA PHE A 147 8.14 11.67 33.87
C PHE A 147 8.53 12.45 32.61
N SER A 148 9.79 12.37 32.19
CA SER A 148 10.27 12.96 30.94
C SER A 148 10.95 11.91 30.08
N TYR A 149 10.67 11.87 28.79
CA TYR A 149 11.44 11.06 27.85
C TYR A 149 12.80 11.72 27.61
N ARG A 150 13.88 10.93 27.65
CA ARG A 150 15.23 11.45 27.39
C ARG A 150 15.44 11.88 25.93
N ALA A 151 14.80 11.16 25.02
CA ALA A 151 14.77 11.42 23.59
C ALA A 151 13.42 10.99 23.04
N GLN A 152 13.04 11.50 21.86
CA GLN A 152 11.80 11.10 21.21
C GLN A 152 11.88 9.63 20.82
N PRO A 153 10.96 8.78 21.30
CA PRO A 153 10.88 7.41 20.83
C PRO A 153 10.69 7.38 19.31
N GLN A 154 11.40 6.47 18.65
CA GLN A 154 11.32 6.33 17.20
C GLN A 154 10.02 5.61 16.83
N LEU A 155 9.17 6.27 16.04
CA LEU A 155 7.88 5.76 15.59
C LEU A 155 7.72 6.09 14.11
N GLU A 156 7.64 5.05 13.28
CA GLU A 156 7.45 5.17 11.84
C GLU A 156 6.04 4.72 11.46
N LEU A 157 5.16 5.69 11.26
CA LEU A 157 3.77 5.49 10.88
C LEU A 157 3.41 6.46 9.76
N ASP A 158 2.58 5.98 8.85
CA ASP A 158 1.96 6.77 7.79
C ASP A 158 0.44 6.83 7.96
N SER A 159 -0.23 7.66 7.18
CA SER A 159 -1.71 7.76 7.16
C SER A 159 -2.37 6.44 6.79
N GLU A 160 -1.73 5.61 5.99
CA GLU A 160 -2.23 4.27 5.64
C GLU A 160 -2.28 3.36 6.87
N SER A 161 -1.27 3.44 7.74
CA SER A 161 -1.20 2.68 8.99
C SER A 161 -2.37 3.00 9.93
N LEU A 162 -3.06 4.14 9.75
CA LEU A 162 -4.26 4.51 10.51
C LEU A 162 -5.55 3.91 9.94
N GLY A 163 -5.54 3.30 8.76
CA GLY A 163 -6.72 2.67 8.16
C GLY A 163 -7.91 3.61 8.03
N GLY A 164 -7.67 4.86 7.62
CA GLY A 164 -8.73 5.83 7.29
C GLY A 164 -9.53 6.40 8.47
N HIS A 165 -9.06 6.24 9.72
CA HIS A 165 -9.69 6.87 10.89
C HIS A 165 -8.68 7.48 11.84
N ASN A 166 -9.11 8.49 12.62
CA ASN A 166 -8.34 8.94 13.78
C ASN A 166 -8.17 7.80 14.78
N ARG A 167 -6.95 7.61 15.28
CA ARG A 167 -6.61 6.52 16.19
C ARG A 167 -6.12 7.04 17.52
N THR A 168 -6.24 6.22 18.55
CA THR A 168 -5.71 6.53 19.88
C THR A 168 -5.16 5.28 20.51
N VAL A 169 -3.95 5.36 21.05
CA VAL A 169 -3.33 4.29 21.83
C VAL A 169 -3.03 4.80 23.22
N LYS A 170 -3.69 4.22 24.23
CA LYS A 170 -3.38 4.45 25.65
C LYS A 170 -2.57 3.28 26.16
N PHE A 171 -1.44 3.55 26.78
CA PHE A 171 -0.56 2.49 27.27
C PHE A 171 0.00 2.81 28.65
N THR A 172 0.48 1.76 29.29
CA THR A 172 1.20 1.82 30.57
C THR A 172 2.52 1.11 30.43
N PHE A 173 3.55 1.59 31.10
CA PHE A 173 4.86 0.94 31.06
C PHE A 173 5.57 0.98 32.40
N LYS A 174 6.44 -0.02 32.62
CA LYS A 174 7.30 -0.13 33.81
C LYS A 174 8.74 0.14 33.44
N VAL A 175 9.46 0.80 34.34
CA VAL A 175 10.89 1.09 34.18
C VAL A 175 11.75 0.47 35.26
N ASN A 176 13.03 0.30 34.96
CA ASN A 176 14.04 -0.10 35.95
C ASN A 176 14.58 1.12 36.73
N LYS A 177 15.60 0.90 37.57
CA LYS A 177 16.23 1.95 38.37
C LYS A 177 16.94 3.03 37.55
N HIS A 178 17.35 2.72 36.32
CA HIS A 178 18.06 3.62 35.40
C HIS A 178 17.13 4.40 34.46
N GLY A 179 15.84 4.08 34.45
CA GLY A 179 14.85 4.71 33.56
C GLY A 179 14.56 3.92 32.29
N ASP A 180 15.18 2.75 32.09
CA ASP A 180 14.91 1.90 30.92
C ASP A 180 13.53 1.28 31.02
N VAL A 181 12.76 1.35 29.94
CA VAL A 181 11.48 0.64 29.84
C VAL A 181 11.72 -0.87 29.78
N LYS A 182 10.91 -1.63 30.53
CA LYS A 182 11.00 -3.11 30.62
C LYS A 182 9.73 -3.84 30.25
N LYS A 183 8.58 -3.19 30.37
CA LYS A 183 7.30 -3.80 30.04
C LYS A 183 6.31 -2.73 29.65
N VAL A 184 5.79 -2.81 28.45
CA VAL A 184 4.70 -1.97 27.94
C VAL A 184 3.41 -2.80 27.90
N LYS A 185 2.28 -2.17 28.20
CA LYS A 185 0.94 -2.75 28.10
C LYS A 185 0.00 -1.73 27.48
N VAL A 186 -0.59 -2.07 26.36
CA VAL A 186 -1.71 -1.33 25.78
C VAL A 186 -2.93 -1.48 26.69
N LYS A 187 -3.58 -0.37 27.01
CA LYS A 187 -4.81 -0.28 27.81
C LYS A 187 -6.03 -0.01 26.94
N GLN A 188 -5.85 0.79 25.91
CA GLN A 188 -6.81 1.01 24.84
C GLN A 188 -6.01 1.00 23.54
N GLY A 189 -6.31 0.06 22.66
CA GLY A 189 -5.69 -0.06 21.34
C GLY A 189 -6.35 0.86 20.32
N SER A 190 -5.66 1.08 19.21
CA SER A 190 -6.15 1.85 18.06
C SER A 190 -7.26 1.13 17.27
N GLY A 191 -7.39 -0.19 17.47
CA GLY A 191 -8.18 -1.07 16.60
C GLY A 191 -7.37 -1.66 15.44
N ILE A 192 -6.08 -1.32 15.32
CA ILE A 192 -5.12 -1.91 14.38
C ILE A 192 -3.96 -2.50 15.17
N TYR A 193 -3.79 -3.82 15.10
CA TYR A 193 -2.78 -4.52 15.90
C TYR A 193 -1.35 -4.06 15.57
N ASP A 194 -1.02 -3.90 14.29
CA ASP A 194 0.33 -3.52 13.86
C ASP A 194 0.72 -2.12 14.32
N LEU A 195 -0.22 -1.16 14.27
CA LEU A 195 -0.04 0.18 14.82
C LEU A 195 0.24 0.10 16.34
N ASP A 196 -0.56 -0.67 17.07
CA ASP A 196 -0.37 -0.86 18.51
C ASP A 196 1.00 -1.49 18.82
N GLN A 197 1.47 -2.44 18.01
CA GLN A 197 2.79 -3.05 18.16
C GLN A 197 3.93 -2.07 17.87
N LYS A 198 3.81 -1.23 16.84
CA LYS A 198 4.80 -0.17 16.56
C LYS A 198 4.93 0.80 17.72
N VAL A 199 3.82 1.21 18.33
CA VAL A 199 3.84 2.04 19.56
C VAL A 199 4.50 1.28 20.73
N VAL A 200 4.16 0.00 20.92
CA VAL A 200 4.79 -0.84 21.96
C VAL A 200 6.30 -0.93 21.76
N GLN A 201 6.77 -1.15 20.54
CA GLN A 201 8.20 -1.23 20.21
C GLN A 201 8.90 0.11 20.46
N ALA A 202 8.36 1.22 19.97
CA ALA A 202 8.88 2.57 20.19
C ALA A 202 9.08 2.85 21.69
N VAL A 203 8.04 2.59 22.50
CA VAL A 203 8.11 2.81 23.95
C VAL A 203 9.05 1.83 24.64
N SER A 204 9.12 0.57 24.18
CA SER A 204 9.99 -0.45 24.81
C SER A 204 11.48 -0.13 24.69
N HIS A 205 11.88 0.58 23.63
CA HIS A 205 13.26 1.02 23.43
C HIS A 205 13.58 2.39 24.04
N SER A 206 12.60 3.01 24.73
CA SER A 206 12.78 4.33 25.31
C SER A 206 13.41 4.32 26.71
N GLN A 207 13.99 5.47 27.08
CA GLN A 207 14.43 5.78 28.43
C GLN A 207 13.74 7.05 28.93
N ILE A 208 13.43 7.06 30.23
CA ILE A 208 12.79 8.21 30.88
C ILE A 208 13.53 8.64 32.14
N ASP A 209 13.38 9.92 32.48
CA ASP A 209 13.76 10.48 33.77
C ASP A 209 12.52 10.74 34.63
N VAL A 210 12.69 10.49 35.92
CA VAL A 210 11.64 10.63 36.93
C VAL A 210 12.19 11.50 38.05
N LYS A 211 11.51 12.61 38.35
CA LYS A 211 11.85 13.42 39.53
C LYS A 211 11.48 12.64 40.79
N ARG A 212 12.45 11.93 41.36
CA ARG A 212 12.30 11.19 42.62
C ARG A 212 12.40 12.16 43.79
N THR A 213 11.29 12.35 44.49
CA THR A 213 11.18 13.06 45.78
C THR A 213 11.19 12.06 46.94
N ALA A 214 11.41 12.53 48.18
CA ALA A 214 11.31 11.71 49.39
C ALA A 214 9.98 10.94 49.51
N SER A 215 8.88 11.47 48.95
CA SER A 215 7.57 10.81 48.87
C SER A 215 7.43 9.77 47.76
N THR A 216 8.36 9.69 46.81
CA THR A 216 8.45 8.64 45.77
C THR A 216 9.60 7.66 46.01
N LEU A 217 10.31 7.81 47.13
CA LEU A 217 11.45 7.00 47.57
C LEU A 217 11.05 5.74 48.37
N TRP A 218 9.79 5.29 48.31
CA TRP A 218 9.44 3.97 48.84
C TRP A 218 10.13 2.90 47.98
N MET A 219 11.28 2.48 48.50
CA MET A 219 12.30 1.70 47.82
C MET A 219 11.67 0.45 47.18
N TYR A 220 12.01 0.20 45.91
CA TYR A 220 11.74 -1.04 45.17
C TYR A 220 10.38 -1.23 44.47
N LYS A 221 9.43 -0.29 44.52
CA LYS A 221 8.24 -0.45 43.65
C LYS A 221 8.61 -0.15 42.20
N LYS A 222 8.45 -1.14 41.31
CA LYS A 222 8.53 -0.93 39.84
C LYS A 222 7.59 0.22 39.49
N ALA A 223 8.15 1.37 39.15
CA ALA A 223 7.37 2.56 38.81
C ALA A 223 6.62 2.28 37.50
N SER A 224 5.30 2.46 37.55
CA SER A 224 4.42 2.26 36.41
C SER A 224 3.90 3.62 35.97
N PHE A 225 4.13 3.96 34.72
CA PHE A 225 3.71 5.19 34.11
C PHE A 225 2.61 4.92 33.09
N LYS A 226 1.87 5.97 32.74
CA LYS A 226 0.79 5.94 31.75
C LYS A 226 1.00 7.07 30.77
N ASP A 227 0.68 6.82 29.51
CA ASP A 227 0.72 7.82 28.46
C ASP A 227 -0.26 7.46 27.35
N GLU A 228 -0.47 8.39 26.43
CA GLU A 228 -1.44 8.30 25.35
C GLU A 228 -0.91 9.00 24.11
N ILE A 229 -1.10 8.40 22.93
CA ILE A 229 -0.85 9.04 21.63
C ILE A 229 -2.17 9.10 20.89
N LYS A 230 -2.46 10.25 20.28
CA LYS A 230 -3.60 10.45 19.39
C LYS A 230 -3.07 10.71 17.98
N PHE A 231 -3.50 9.90 17.04
CA PHE A 231 -3.19 10.05 15.62
C PHE A 231 -4.40 10.66 14.94
N ASN A 232 -4.29 11.91 14.50
CA ASN A 232 -5.35 12.60 13.76
C ASN A 232 -4.98 12.60 12.28
N LEU A 233 -5.89 12.13 11.42
CA LEU A 233 -5.66 12.07 9.98
C LEU A 233 -5.32 13.43 9.39
N ASN A 234 -6.03 14.46 9.82
CA ASN A 234 -5.93 15.82 9.27
C ASN A 234 -4.84 16.66 9.96
N HIS A 235 -3.85 16.05 10.61
CA HIS A 235 -2.82 16.80 11.34
C HIS A 235 -1.70 17.33 10.43
N CYS A 236 -1.61 16.85 9.19
CA CYS A 236 -0.70 17.42 8.19
C CYS A 236 -1.47 18.46 7.39
N GLU A 237 -1.46 19.70 7.87
CA GLU A 237 -1.83 20.90 7.10
C GLU A 237 -0.56 21.70 6.77
#